data_AF-A0A7C5BIH8-F1
#
_entry.id   AF-A0A7C5BIH8-F1
#
_cell.length_a   1.000
_cell.length_b   1.000
_cell.length_c   1.000
_cell.angle_alpha   90.00
_cell.angle_beta   90.00
_cell.angle_gamma   90.00
#
_symmetry.space_group_name_H-M   'P 1'
#
loop_
_entity.id
_entity.type
_entity.pdbx_description
1 polymer ?
#
loop_
_entity_poly.entity_id
_entity_poly.type
_entity_poly.pdbx_seq_one_letter_code
_entity_poly.pdbx_strand_id
1 'polypeptide(L)'
;MKLESFIKRDYHVMSTWLQPLELIGKLRLGSSKSIKNNNRIPDWASFLIWAGWWMRRAQVKNVRIFMVLLLPTRICCSAICSFGAIIGSLGQSKKALTWEQICSLPSGTEVFTTLPEKGSKLIQLKGKLGNQRNEGGQKVRELIIETHIKKFKDSIFLILEKNPYQYPLTLTQQRRRFNDIYNFYKNIIAELNLSTILAIHNECLIITNQAGWKRDICTLQAAASDQSEPIICDLDLLLMPSAKDEGAQSGILISSQRPSHIIGENMPLAILEGPESLKNWELIRTQNIMILMDQAEYDENSKGILANLTSVRNDALLPMPEGIPLQPPPGIEMMMFALEAREV
;
A
#
# COMPACT_ATOMS: atom_id res chain seq x y z
N MET A 1 -23.61 16.16 5.04
CA MET A 1 -24.38 14.91 5.17
C MET A 1 -23.53 13.92 5.96
N LYS A 2 -23.99 13.45 7.14
CA LYS A 2 -23.17 12.65 8.07
C LYS A 2 -23.08 11.19 7.58
N LEU A 3 -21.89 10.60 7.60
CA LEU A 3 -21.62 9.17 7.28
C LEU A 3 -22.55 8.17 7.99
N GLU A 4 -23.20 8.59 9.08
CA GLU A 4 -24.06 7.75 9.93
C GLU A 4 -25.39 7.35 9.29
N SER A 5 -25.89 8.05 8.25
CA SER A 5 -27.22 7.77 7.68
C SER A 5 -27.27 6.61 6.67
N PHE A 6 -26.12 6.08 6.24
CA PHE A 6 -26.05 4.96 5.28
C PHE A 6 -25.99 3.57 5.92
N ILE A 7 -25.93 3.47 7.25
CA ILE A 7 -25.58 2.22 7.96
C ILE A 7 -26.80 1.36 8.35
N LYS A 8 -28.05 1.78 8.05
CA LYS A 8 -29.23 1.25 8.77
C LYS A 8 -30.21 0.32 8.04
N ARG A 9 -29.92 -0.24 6.87
CA ARG A 9 -30.83 -1.25 6.27
C ARG A 9 -30.09 -2.44 5.67
N ASP A 10 -30.37 -3.60 6.26
CA ASP A 10 -30.11 -4.97 5.82
C ASP A 10 -28.64 -5.41 5.64
N TYR A 11 -28.44 -6.72 5.49
CA TYR A 11 -27.18 -7.48 5.26
C TYR A 11 -26.57 -8.24 6.46
N HIS A 12 -27.12 -9.43 6.69
CA HIS A 12 -26.43 -10.56 7.32
C HIS A 12 -25.39 -11.24 6.40
N VAL A 13 -25.18 -10.75 5.18
CA VAL A 13 -24.21 -11.30 4.23
C VAL A 13 -22.82 -10.78 4.60
N MET A 14 -21.90 -11.69 4.93
CA MET A 14 -20.51 -11.32 5.14
C MET A 14 -19.92 -10.87 3.80
N SER A 15 -19.07 -9.83 3.83
CA SER A 15 -18.51 -9.25 2.61
C SER A 15 -17.62 -10.24 1.86
N THR A 16 -18.16 -10.83 0.79
CA THR A 16 -17.49 -11.81 -0.07
C THR A 16 -16.22 -11.23 -0.72
N TRP A 17 -16.14 -9.91 -0.87
CA TRP A 17 -14.98 -9.18 -1.38
C TRP A 17 -13.69 -9.40 -0.58
N LEU A 18 -13.81 -9.66 0.73
CA LEU A 18 -12.66 -9.92 1.59
C LEU A 18 -12.22 -11.39 1.61
N GLN A 19 -12.99 -12.29 0.98
CA GLN A 19 -12.69 -13.72 0.94
C GLN A 19 -11.33 -14.01 0.28
N PRO A 20 -10.98 -13.43 -0.89
CA PRO A 20 -9.69 -13.70 -1.53
C PRO A 20 -8.48 -13.16 -0.73
N LEU A 21 -8.73 -12.32 0.27
CA LEU A 21 -7.71 -11.74 1.15
C LEU A 21 -7.66 -12.44 2.52
N GLU A 22 -8.55 -13.42 2.79
CA GLU A 22 -8.70 -14.07 4.11
C GLU A 22 -8.94 -13.11 5.28
N LEU A 23 -9.57 -11.95 5.01
CA LEU A 23 -9.81 -10.88 6.00
C LEU A 23 -11.19 -10.93 6.64
N ILE A 24 -12.04 -11.88 6.22
CA ILE A 24 -13.40 -12.05 6.75
C ILE A 24 -13.33 -12.23 8.28
N GLY A 25 -13.97 -11.31 9.01
CA GLY A 25 -13.99 -11.32 10.48
C GLY A 25 -12.72 -10.80 11.15
N LYS A 26 -11.59 -10.70 10.44
CA LYS A 26 -10.30 -10.26 11.01
C LYS A 26 -10.11 -8.75 10.96
N LEU A 27 -10.72 -8.09 9.99
CA LEU A 27 -10.53 -6.66 9.75
C LEU A 27 -11.80 -5.87 10.10
N ARG A 28 -11.60 -4.68 10.68
CA ARG A 28 -12.63 -3.65 10.90
C ARG A 28 -12.11 -2.30 10.44
N LEU A 29 -13.00 -1.41 10.02
CA LEU A 29 -12.68 -0.06 9.55
C LEU A 29 -13.76 0.91 10.01
N GLY A 30 -13.37 2.08 10.51
CA GLY A 30 -14.32 3.13 10.86
C GLY A 30 -13.70 4.19 11.75
N SER A 31 -14.55 5.05 12.33
CA SER A 31 -14.09 5.99 13.36
C SER A 31 -13.78 5.26 14.68
N SER A 32 -13.04 5.92 15.57
CA SER A 32 -12.71 5.36 16.90
C SER A 32 -13.93 4.90 17.71
N LYS A 33 -15.06 5.63 17.59
CA LYS A 33 -16.32 5.23 18.22
C LYS A 33 -16.95 4.00 17.55
N SER A 34 -16.91 3.94 16.22
CA SER A 34 -17.50 2.84 15.45
C SER A 34 -16.75 1.52 15.63
N ILE A 35 -15.42 1.55 15.67
CA ILE A 35 -14.59 0.33 15.80
C ILE A 35 -14.82 -0.38 17.14
N LYS A 36 -15.04 0.37 18.22
CA LYS A 36 -15.30 -0.20 19.55
C LYS A 36 -16.64 -0.93 19.63
N ASN A 37 -17.61 -0.54 18.81
CA ASN A 37 -18.94 -1.15 18.77
C ASN A 37 -19.00 -2.45 17.96
N ASN A 38 -17.84 -3.03 17.62
CA ASN A 38 -17.73 -4.30 16.90
C ASN A 38 -18.40 -4.29 15.51
N ASN A 39 -18.46 -3.10 14.88
CA ASN A 39 -19.05 -2.96 13.56
C ASN A 39 -18.18 -3.68 12.52
N ARG A 40 -18.84 -4.54 11.73
CA ARG A 40 -18.24 -5.16 10.53
C ARG A 40 -17.93 -4.07 9.50
N ILE A 41 -16.96 -4.33 8.63
CA ILE A 41 -16.68 -3.46 7.49
C ILE A 41 -17.89 -3.49 6.55
N PRO A 42 -18.43 -2.32 6.14
CA PRO A 42 -19.51 -2.28 5.18
C PRO A 42 -19.04 -2.76 3.80
N ASP A 43 -19.93 -3.36 3.02
CA ASP A 43 -19.59 -4.00 1.74
C ASP A 43 -18.90 -3.07 0.74
N TRP A 44 -19.29 -1.79 0.69
CA TRP A 44 -18.62 -0.82 -0.17
C TRP A 44 -17.13 -0.64 0.20
N ALA A 45 -16.79 -0.61 1.48
CA ALA A 45 -15.40 -0.45 1.90
C ALA A 45 -14.59 -1.73 1.67
N SER A 46 -15.20 -2.89 1.93
CA SER A 46 -14.62 -4.19 1.59
C SER A 46 -14.34 -4.34 0.09
N PHE A 47 -15.26 -3.89 -0.76
CA PHE A 47 -15.07 -3.83 -2.21
C PHE A 47 -13.91 -2.93 -2.60
N LEU A 48 -13.79 -1.73 -2.00
CA LEU A 48 -12.67 -0.82 -2.28
C LEU A 48 -11.31 -1.38 -1.84
N ILE A 49 -11.26 -2.08 -0.69
CA ILE A 49 -10.05 -2.81 -0.26
C ILE A 49 -9.69 -3.89 -1.29
N TRP A 50 -10.68 -4.69 -1.71
CA TRP A 50 -10.47 -5.69 -2.75
C TRP A 50 -9.99 -5.06 -4.07
N ALA A 51 -10.61 -3.97 -4.51
CA ALA A 51 -10.28 -3.28 -5.75
C ALA A 51 -8.82 -2.82 -5.75
N GLY A 52 -8.36 -2.20 -4.67
CA GLY A 52 -6.98 -1.77 -4.51
C GLY A 52 -5.99 -2.93 -4.45
N TRP A 53 -6.34 -3.99 -3.71
CA TRP A 53 -5.56 -5.22 -3.64
C TRP A 53 -5.40 -5.88 -5.01
N TRP A 54 -6.49 -6.02 -5.75
CA TRP A 54 -6.51 -6.65 -7.07
C TRP A 54 -5.73 -5.81 -8.07
N MET A 55 -6.00 -4.51 -8.15
CA MET A 55 -5.28 -3.59 -9.05
C MET A 55 -3.79 -3.58 -8.78
N ARG A 56 -3.36 -3.70 -7.51
CA ARG A 56 -1.94 -3.82 -7.20
C ARG A 56 -1.34 -5.16 -7.65
N ARG A 57 -2.10 -6.25 -7.63
CA ARG A 57 -1.62 -7.61 -7.98
C ARG A 57 -1.70 -7.92 -9.47
N ALA A 58 -2.67 -7.37 -10.19
CA ALA A 58 -2.92 -7.61 -11.61
C ALA A 58 -1.92 -6.87 -12.52
N GLN A 59 -0.62 -7.04 -12.26
CA GLN A 59 0.45 -6.39 -13.04
C GLN A 59 0.78 -7.28 -14.23
N VAL A 60 0.48 -6.81 -15.44
CA VAL A 60 0.73 -7.54 -16.69
C VAL A 60 1.74 -6.75 -17.51
N LYS A 61 2.80 -7.42 -17.98
CA LYS A 61 3.86 -6.77 -18.75
C LYS A 61 3.29 -6.16 -20.03
N ASN A 62 3.65 -4.91 -20.31
CA ASN A 62 3.22 -4.14 -21.47
C ASN A 62 1.69 -3.96 -21.58
N VAL A 63 0.96 -4.08 -20.48
CA VAL A 63 -0.49 -3.85 -20.42
C VAL A 63 -0.76 -2.83 -19.34
N ARG A 64 -1.67 -1.91 -19.65
CA ARG A 64 -2.12 -0.88 -18.73
C ARG A 64 -3.57 -1.13 -18.33
N ILE A 65 -3.82 -1.51 -17.08
CA ILE A 65 -5.18 -1.78 -16.61
C ILE A 65 -5.81 -0.53 -16.02
N PHE A 66 -7.05 -0.27 -16.39
CA PHE A 66 -7.89 0.78 -15.84
C PHE A 66 -9.05 0.17 -15.07
N MET A 67 -9.30 0.72 -13.88
CA MET A 67 -10.53 0.48 -13.11
C MET A 67 -11.16 1.83 -12.77
N VAL A 68 -12.33 2.09 -13.34
CA VAL A 68 -13.11 3.29 -13.11
C VAL A 68 -14.23 2.95 -12.15
N LEU A 69 -14.28 3.65 -11.02
CA LEU A 69 -15.31 3.51 -10.01
C LEU A 69 -16.11 4.80 -9.90
N LEU A 70 -17.41 4.71 -10.15
CA LEU A 70 -18.36 5.79 -9.87
C LEU A 70 -19.02 5.51 -8.53
N LEU A 71 -18.80 6.41 -7.57
CA LEU A 71 -19.10 6.22 -6.16
C LEU A 71 -20.17 7.22 -5.70
N PRO A 72 -21.07 6.86 -4.75
CA PRO A 72 -22.02 7.82 -4.17
C PRO A 72 -21.31 8.96 -3.42
N THR A 73 -20.14 8.66 -2.87
CA THR A 73 -19.18 9.63 -2.36
C THR A 73 -17.79 9.03 -2.45
N ARG A 74 -16.79 9.86 -2.70
CA ARG A 74 -15.39 9.39 -2.75
C ARG A 74 -14.55 9.71 -1.51
N ILE A 75 -15.14 10.30 -0.46
CA ILE A 75 -14.43 10.65 0.77
C ILE A 75 -13.72 9.39 1.32
N CYS A 76 -12.41 9.51 1.55
CA CYS A 76 -11.51 8.43 1.99
C CYS A 76 -11.40 7.20 1.05
N CYS A 77 -12.06 7.17 -0.11
CA CYS A 77 -12.07 5.99 -0.97
C CYS A 77 -10.68 5.66 -1.53
N SER A 78 -9.89 6.68 -1.86
CA SER A 78 -8.49 6.51 -2.30
C SER A 78 -7.62 5.92 -1.20
N ALA A 79 -7.84 6.30 0.06
CA ALA A 79 -7.15 5.72 1.22
C ALA A 79 -7.53 4.25 1.44
N ILE A 80 -8.81 3.90 1.30
CA ILE A 80 -9.30 2.52 1.47
C ILE A 80 -8.78 1.62 0.34
N CYS A 81 -8.78 2.10 -0.91
CA CYS A 81 -8.16 1.39 -2.02
C CYS A 81 -6.65 1.22 -1.81
N SER A 82 -5.97 2.28 -1.36
CA SER A 82 -4.54 2.23 -1.05
C SER A 82 -4.21 1.21 0.04
N PHE A 83 -5.08 1.07 1.04
CA PHE A 83 -4.92 0.07 2.09
C PHE A 83 -4.97 -1.35 1.51
N GLY A 84 -5.94 -1.61 0.63
CA GLY A 84 -5.98 -2.83 -0.18
C GLY A 84 -4.71 -3.06 -0.99
N ALA A 85 -4.20 -2.03 -1.66
CA ALA A 85 -2.98 -2.10 -2.44
C ALA A 85 -1.76 -2.47 -1.57
N ILE A 86 -1.62 -1.89 -0.37
CA ILE A 86 -0.54 -2.25 0.55
C ILE A 86 -0.65 -3.71 0.99
N ILE A 87 -1.86 -4.19 1.35
CA ILE A 87 -2.08 -5.61 1.67
C ILE A 87 -1.68 -6.49 0.48
N GLY A 88 -2.05 -6.09 -0.74
CA GLY A 88 -1.69 -6.78 -1.98
C GLY A 88 -0.18 -6.86 -2.19
N SER A 89 0.56 -5.80 -1.88
CA SER A 89 2.03 -5.80 -1.97
C SER A 89 2.68 -6.66 -0.90
N LEU A 90 2.22 -6.54 0.36
CA LEU A 90 2.75 -7.32 1.48
C LEU A 90 2.59 -8.83 1.27
N GLY A 91 1.53 -9.26 0.59
CA GLY A 91 1.32 -10.65 0.21
C GLY A 91 2.23 -11.17 -0.92
N GLN A 92 2.99 -10.32 -1.61
CA GLN A 92 3.87 -10.72 -2.73
C GLN A 92 5.30 -11.09 -2.30
N SER A 93 5.57 -11.21 -1.00
CA SER A 93 6.90 -11.57 -0.45
C SER A 93 8.06 -10.75 -1.05
N LYS A 94 7.88 -9.43 -1.22
CA LYS A 94 9.00 -8.54 -1.47
C LYS A 94 9.92 -8.60 -0.25
N LYS A 95 11.19 -8.94 -0.47
CA LYS A 95 12.19 -8.92 0.58
C LYS A 95 12.86 -7.54 0.59
N ALA A 96 13.49 -7.18 1.71
CA ALA A 96 14.34 -6.00 1.80
C ALA A 96 15.49 -6.06 0.76
N LEU A 97 16.46 -5.14 0.82
CA LEU A 97 17.60 -5.14 -0.11
C LEU A 97 18.12 -6.55 -0.37
N THR A 98 18.10 -6.96 -1.64
CA THR A 98 18.65 -8.24 -2.09
C THR A 98 20.15 -8.29 -1.82
N TRP A 99 20.73 -9.49 -1.80
CA TRP A 99 22.17 -9.64 -1.60
C TRP A 99 22.97 -8.84 -2.65
N GLU A 100 22.53 -8.89 -3.90
CA GLU A 100 23.14 -8.15 -5.01
C GLU A 100 23.06 -6.64 -4.77
N GLN A 101 21.91 -6.14 -4.30
CA GLN A 101 21.76 -4.73 -3.92
C GLN A 101 22.69 -4.36 -2.76
N ILE A 102 22.75 -5.19 -1.70
CA ILE A 102 23.64 -4.95 -0.55
C ILE A 102 25.12 -4.88 -0.99
N CYS A 103 25.53 -5.78 -1.89
CA CYS A 103 26.88 -5.82 -2.44
C CYS A 103 27.19 -4.64 -3.37
N SER A 104 26.18 -4.11 -4.08
CA SER A 104 26.36 -2.97 -4.98
C SER A 104 26.55 -1.64 -4.24
N LEU A 105 26.13 -1.55 -2.97
CA LEU A 105 26.26 -0.34 -2.16
C LEU A 105 27.73 -0.10 -1.76
N PRO A 106 28.24 1.14 -1.86
CA PRO A 106 29.60 1.47 -1.43
C PRO A 106 29.86 1.15 0.05
N SER A 107 31.10 0.79 0.38
CA SER A 107 31.50 0.72 1.79
C SER A 107 31.39 2.11 2.44
N GLY A 108 30.97 2.15 3.71
CA GLY A 108 30.63 3.38 4.43
C GLY A 108 29.18 3.84 4.24
N THR A 109 28.40 3.22 3.34
CA THR A 109 26.98 3.54 3.17
C THR A 109 26.24 3.32 4.49
N GLU A 110 25.53 4.35 4.94
CA GLU A 110 24.68 4.30 6.11
C GLU A 110 23.47 3.43 5.84
N VAL A 111 23.23 2.46 6.73
CA VAL A 111 22.11 1.55 6.66
C VAL A 111 21.51 1.35 8.05
N PHE A 112 20.25 0.92 8.07
CA PHE A 112 19.52 0.64 9.29
C PHE A 112 19.01 -0.79 9.25
N THR A 113 19.17 -1.50 10.36
CA THR A 113 18.62 -2.85 10.55
C THR A 113 17.70 -2.85 11.75
N THR A 114 16.67 -3.69 11.70
CA THR A 114 15.73 -3.84 12.82
C THR A 114 15.86 -5.22 13.43
N LEU A 115 16.04 -5.28 14.75
CA LEU A 115 16.19 -6.52 15.52
C LEU A 115 15.06 -6.69 16.54
N PRO A 116 14.60 -7.92 16.79
CA PRO A 116 13.73 -8.20 17.93
C PRO A 116 14.50 -8.08 19.26
N GLU A 117 13.89 -7.41 20.24
CA GLU A 117 14.27 -7.34 21.65
C GLU A 117 13.31 -8.18 22.50
N LYS A 118 13.64 -8.38 23.78
CA LYS A 118 12.74 -9.00 24.76
C LYS A 118 11.36 -8.33 24.73
N GLY A 119 10.30 -9.15 24.75
CA GLY A 119 8.91 -8.67 24.82
C GLY A 119 8.35 -8.14 23.49
N SER A 120 8.79 -8.69 22.34
CA SER A 120 8.29 -8.34 20.99
C SER A 120 8.56 -6.90 20.54
N LYS A 121 9.35 -6.14 21.31
CA LYS A 121 9.78 -4.80 20.94
C LYS A 121 10.83 -4.91 19.84
N LEU A 122 10.68 -4.17 18.75
CA LEU A 122 11.75 -4.05 17.76
C LEU A 122 12.65 -2.86 18.10
N ILE A 123 13.96 -3.07 17.99
CA ILE A 123 14.97 -2.00 18.05
C ILE A 123 15.51 -1.77 16.65
N GLN A 124 15.53 -0.52 16.23
CA GLN A 124 16.30 -0.12 15.06
C GLN A 124 17.74 0.22 15.46
N LEU A 125 18.70 -0.37 14.74
CA LEU A 125 20.12 -0.08 14.86
C LEU A 125 20.58 0.63 13.59
N LYS A 126 21.35 1.71 13.77
CA LYS A 126 22.08 2.38 12.71
C LYS A 126 23.45 1.73 12.57
N GLY A 127 23.95 1.63 11.34
CA GLY A 127 25.29 1.14 11.06
C GLY A 127 25.78 1.56 9.68
N LYS A 128 27.00 1.15 9.35
CA LYS A 128 27.62 1.35 8.04
C LYS A 128 28.04 0.03 7.43
N LEU A 129 27.87 -0.09 6.12
CA LEU A 129 28.39 -1.24 5.38
C LEU A 129 29.92 -1.24 5.39
N GLY A 130 30.52 -2.30 5.90
CA GLY A 130 31.97 -2.53 5.90
C GLY A 130 32.41 -3.27 4.64
N ASN A 131 33.47 -4.07 4.73
CA ASN A 131 34.07 -4.71 3.56
C ASN A 131 33.30 -5.97 3.12
N GLN A 132 33.50 -6.36 1.86
CA GLN A 132 33.14 -7.68 1.37
C GLN A 132 34.34 -8.60 1.54
N ARG A 133 34.12 -9.81 2.04
CA ARG A 133 35.16 -10.86 2.11
C ARG A 133 34.55 -12.24 1.98
N ASN A 134 35.40 -13.24 1.78
CA ASN A 134 35.02 -14.64 1.88
C ASN A 134 35.36 -15.15 3.28
N GLU A 135 34.40 -15.76 3.96
CA GLU A 135 34.56 -16.32 5.29
C GLU A 135 33.85 -17.67 5.34
N GLY A 136 34.57 -18.75 5.67
CA GLY A 136 33.99 -20.10 5.71
C GLY A 136 33.42 -20.58 4.36
N GLY A 137 33.97 -20.13 3.24
CA GLY A 137 33.53 -20.55 1.89
C GLY A 137 32.26 -19.87 1.39
N GLN A 138 31.80 -18.80 2.03
CA GLN A 138 30.70 -17.95 1.56
C GLN A 138 31.11 -16.48 1.55
N LYS A 139 30.48 -15.69 0.69
CA LYS A 139 30.66 -14.24 0.71
C LYS A 139 29.91 -13.64 1.89
N VAL A 140 30.55 -12.69 2.55
CA VAL A 140 29.97 -11.94 3.66
C VAL A 140 30.17 -10.44 3.45
N ARG A 141 29.20 -9.65 3.92
CA ARG A 141 29.27 -8.19 3.98
C ARG A 141 29.20 -7.78 5.44
N GLU A 142 30.16 -6.97 5.88
CA GLU A 142 30.15 -6.46 7.25
C GLU A 142 29.11 -5.35 7.41
N LEU A 143 28.47 -5.31 8.57
CA LEU A 143 27.65 -4.23 9.06
C LEU A 143 28.23 -3.75 10.39
N ILE A 144 28.87 -2.59 10.39
CA ILE A 144 29.49 -1.98 11.56
C ILE A 144 28.42 -1.15 12.26
N ILE A 145 28.03 -1.53 13.47
CA ILE A 145 26.92 -0.90 14.18
C ILE A 145 27.37 0.40 14.88
N GLU A 146 26.71 1.50 14.53
CA GLU A 146 26.91 2.84 15.06
C GLU A 146 25.69 3.25 15.89
N THR A 147 25.53 2.65 17.07
CA THR A 147 24.38 2.90 17.96
C THR A 147 24.83 3.35 19.35
N HIS A 148 24.01 4.19 20.00
CA HIS A 148 24.21 4.58 21.40
C HIS A 148 23.81 3.47 22.39
N ILE A 149 23.16 2.41 21.91
CA ILE A 149 22.72 1.28 22.75
C ILE A 149 23.94 0.45 23.15
N LYS A 150 24.34 0.55 24.43
CA LYS A 150 25.57 -0.06 24.98
C LYS A 150 25.80 -1.53 24.57
N LYS A 151 24.73 -2.34 24.50
CA LYS A 151 24.80 -3.76 24.14
C LYS A 151 25.33 -4.02 22.72
N PHE A 152 25.09 -3.10 21.80
CA PHE A 152 25.38 -3.27 20.37
C PHE A 152 26.44 -2.28 19.87
N LYS A 153 26.98 -1.45 20.76
CA LYS A 153 28.00 -0.47 20.42
C LYS A 153 29.24 -1.19 19.89
N ASP A 154 29.78 -0.69 18.79
CA ASP A 154 31.00 -1.19 18.14
C ASP A 154 30.91 -2.68 17.71
N SER A 155 29.70 -3.22 17.63
CA SER A 155 29.47 -4.59 17.16
C SER A 155 29.56 -4.65 15.64
N ILE A 156 30.12 -5.74 15.13
CA ILE A 156 30.16 -6.04 13.69
C ILE A 156 29.23 -7.22 13.44
N PHE A 157 28.19 -7.01 12.64
CA PHE A 157 27.34 -8.08 12.16
C PHE A 157 27.82 -8.55 10.79
N LEU A 158 27.78 -9.86 10.56
CA LEU A 158 28.14 -10.45 9.27
C LEU A 158 26.86 -10.82 8.54
N ILE A 159 26.62 -10.15 7.42
CA ILE A 159 25.51 -10.47 6.51
C ILE A 159 26.02 -11.54 5.55
N LEU A 160 25.39 -12.71 5.61
CA LEU A 160 25.78 -13.88 4.85
C LEU A 160 25.04 -13.93 3.51
N GLU A 161 25.73 -14.25 2.41
CA GLU A 161 25.10 -14.44 1.08
C GLU A 161 23.95 -15.45 1.10
N LYS A 162 24.08 -16.52 1.89
CA LYS A 162 23.04 -17.55 2.03
C LYS A 162 21.86 -17.11 2.90
N ASN A 163 22.03 -16.04 3.68
CA ASN A 163 20.99 -15.51 4.57
C ASN A 163 21.06 -13.98 4.68
N PRO A 164 20.84 -13.25 3.56
CA PRO A 164 21.04 -11.80 3.54
C PRO A 164 19.97 -11.06 4.35
N TYR A 165 18.88 -11.75 4.72
CA TYR A 165 17.75 -11.19 5.46
C TYR A 165 17.80 -11.45 6.96
N GLN A 166 18.88 -12.06 7.47
CA GLN A 166 19.12 -12.19 8.92
C GLN A 166 19.12 -10.82 9.61
N TYR A 167 19.64 -9.81 8.91
CA TYR A 167 19.68 -8.41 9.30
C TYR A 167 19.04 -7.58 8.18
N PRO A 168 17.71 -7.47 8.12
CA PRO A 168 17.04 -6.82 7.00
C PRO A 168 17.47 -5.35 6.95
N LEU A 169 18.16 -4.98 5.88
CA LEU A 169 18.75 -3.66 5.71
C LEU A 169 17.80 -2.69 5.01
N THR A 170 17.88 -1.44 5.43
CA THR A 170 17.17 -0.31 4.86
C THR A 170 18.12 0.87 4.73
N LEU A 171 17.91 1.73 3.73
CA LEU A 171 18.75 2.92 3.51
C LEU A 171 18.29 4.15 4.29
N THR A 172 17.13 4.08 4.94
CA THR A 172 16.51 5.21 5.64
C THR A 172 16.16 4.85 7.07
N GLN A 173 16.38 5.80 7.97
CA GLN A 173 16.00 5.66 9.36
C GLN A 173 14.47 5.57 9.47
N GLN A 174 13.98 4.66 10.28
CA GLN A 174 12.55 4.53 10.52
C GLN A 174 12.14 5.45 11.65
N ARG A 175 11.34 6.44 11.32
CA ARG A 175 10.95 7.53 12.24
C ARG A 175 9.61 7.31 12.95
N ARG A 176 8.87 6.23 12.67
CA ARG A 176 7.47 6.05 13.13
C ARG A 176 7.26 4.77 13.93
N ARG A 177 6.04 4.65 14.52
CA ARG A 177 5.47 3.51 15.25
C ARG A 177 5.39 2.23 14.39
N PHE A 178 6.55 1.78 13.92
CA PHE A 178 6.68 0.66 13.00
C PHE A 178 6.22 -0.65 13.65
N ASN A 179 6.40 -0.79 14.97
CA ASN A 179 5.90 -1.93 15.73
C ASN A 179 4.38 -2.06 15.60
N ASP A 180 3.64 -0.95 15.69
CA ASP A 180 2.18 -0.97 15.61
C ASP A 180 1.73 -1.38 14.21
N ILE A 181 2.37 -0.84 13.18
CA ILE A 181 2.14 -1.20 11.77
C ILE A 181 2.43 -2.69 11.54
N TYR A 182 3.58 -3.18 12.01
CA TYR A 182 3.98 -4.58 11.86
C TYR A 182 3.03 -5.52 12.60
N ASN A 183 2.71 -5.23 13.85
CA ASN A 183 1.78 -6.05 14.64
C ASN A 183 0.39 -6.06 14.01
N PHE A 184 -0.09 -4.92 13.49
CA PHE A 184 -1.35 -4.85 12.78
C PHE A 184 -1.35 -5.75 11.54
N TYR A 185 -0.40 -5.60 10.63
CA TYR A 185 -0.38 -6.38 9.39
C TYR A 185 -0.11 -7.87 9.63
N LYS A 186 0.67 -8.22 10.67
CA LYS A 186 0.92 -9.62 11.05
C LYS A 186 -0.36 -10.36 11.46
N ASN A 187 -1.34 -9.66 12.03
CA ASN A 187 -2.63 -10.27 12.40
C ASN A 187 -3.57 -10.49 11.20
N ILE A 188 -3.30 -9.86 10.05
CA ILE A 188 -4.11 -10.02 8.84
C ILE A 188 -3.41 -10.79 7.73
N ILE A 189 -2.09 -10.97 7.79
CA ILE A 189 -1.28 -11.67 6.78
C ILE A 189 -0.48 -12.78 7.49
N ALA A 190 -0.84 -14.04 7.24
CA ALA A 190 -0.36 -15.20 7.99
C ALA A 190 1.18 -15.39 7.98
N GLU A 191 1.84 -15.10 6.86
CA GLU A 191 3.29 -15.29 6.68
C GLU A 191 4.08 -13.98 6.59
N LEU A 192 3.56 -12.92 7.22
CA LEU A 192 4.23 -11.63 7.16
C LEU A 192 5.53 -11.64 7.96
N ASN A 193 6.63 -11.36 7.27
CA ASN A 193 7.91 -11.13 7.90
C ASN A 193 8.19 -9.61 8.01
N LEU A 194 9.05 -9.26 8.97
CA LEU A 194 9.46 -7.87 9.20
C LEU A 194 10.08 -7.23 7.95
N SER A 195 10.94 -7.98 7.24
CA SER A 195 11.65 -7.49 6.06
C SER A 195 10.72 -7.06 4.92
N THR A 196 9.52 -7.63 4.83
CA THR A 196 8.54 -7.30 3.79
C THR A 196 7.90 -5.95 4.03
N ILE A 197 7.62 -5.59 5.28
CA ILE A 197 7.18 -4.22 5.60
C ILE A 197 8.32 -3.23 5.38
N LEU A 198 9.56 -3.60 5.72
CA LEU A 198 10.74 -2.77 5.47
C LEU A 198 11.02 -2.55 3.97
N ALA A 199 10.57 -3.48 3.13
CA ALA A 199 10.70 -3.42 1.68
C ALA A 199 9.57 -2.65 0.99
N ILE A 200 8.53 -2.25 1.71
CA ILE A 200 7.47 -1.41 1.15
C ILE A 200 8.11 -0.11 0.64
N HIS A 201 7.90 0.15 -0.65
CA HIS A 201 8.33 1.37 -1.29
C HIS A 201 7.34 1.76 -2.37
N ASN A 202 6.63 2.87 -2.17
CA ASN A 202 5.78 3.55 -3.14
C ASN A 202 4.85 2.58 -3.89
N GLU A 203 4.02 1.86 -3.14
CA GLU A 203 3.12 0.84 -3.69
C GLU A 203 1.94 1.45 -4.45
N CYS A 204 1.60 2.70 -4.12
CA CYS A 204 0.53 3.43 -4.76
C CYS A 204 0.86 4.93 -4.84
N LEU A 205 0.61 5.53 -6.00
CA LEU A 205 0.53 6.98 -6.19
C LEU A 205 -0.93 7.42 -6.03
N ILE A 206 -1.22 8.38 -5.16
CA ILE A 206 -2.53 9.03 -5.08
C ILE A 206 -2.39 10.44 -5.65
N ILE A 207 -3.23 10.78 -6.62
CA ILE A 207 -3.35 12.14 -7.14
C ILE A 207 -4.67 12.73 -6.64
N THR A 208 -4.56 13.71 -5.74
CA THR A 208 -5.72 14.24 -5.01
C THR A 208 -5.43 15.64 -4.43
N ASN A 209 -6.43 16.24 -3.77
CA ASN A 209 -6.22 17.39 -2.90
C ASN A 209 -5.59 16.91 -1.58
N GLN A 210 -4.26 17.06 -1.44
CA GLN A 210 -3.49 16.60 -0.28
C GLN A 210 -4.06 17.09 1.07
N ALA A 211 -4.50 18.34 1.15
CA ALA A 211 -5.00 18.92 2.39
C ALA A 211 -6.37 18.35 2.78
N GLY A 212 -7.26 18.16 1.79
CA GLY A 212 -8.56 17.50 1.99
C GLY A 212 -8.38 16.04 2.40
N TRP A 213 -7.57 15.30 1.62
CA TRP A 213 -7.28 13.90 1.88
C TRP A 213 -6.74 13.65 3.29
N LYS A 214 -5.77 14.46 3.74
CA LYS A 214 -5.17 14.33 5.08
C LYS A 214 -6.19 14.59 6.18
N ARG A 215 -7.10 15.57 5.98
CA ARG A 215 -8.16 15.87 6.95
C ARG A 215 -9.13 14.70 7.07
N ASP A 216 -9.52 14.11 5.96
CA ASP A 216 -10.52 13.05 5.92
C ASP A 216 -9.99 11.75 6.53
N ILE A 217 -8.75 11.36 6.19
CA ILE A 217 -8.16 10.10 6.67
C ILE A 217 -7.84 10.12 8.18
N CYS A 218 -7.50 11.26 8.77
CA CYS A 218 -7.22 11.37 10.21
C CYS A 218 -8.40 10.93 11.11
N THR A 219 -9.60 10.76 10.53
CA THR A 219 -10.79 10.31 11.25
C THR A 219 -11.01 8.79 11.20
N LEU A 220 -10.24 8.08 10.37
CA LEU A 220 -10.37 6.65 10.13
C LEU A 220 -9.31 5.85 10.88
N GLN A 221 -9.77 4.80 11.53
CA GLN A 221 -8.95 3.77 12.13
C GLN A 221 -9.27 2.43 11.48
N ALA A 222 -8.33 1.50 11.53
CA ALA A 222 -8.54 0.11 11.22
C ALA A 222 -8.26 -0.73 12.47
N ALA A 223 -8.95 -1.86 12.59
CA ALA A 223 -8.70 -2.82 13.65
C ALA A 223 -8.44 -4.21 13.04
N ALA A 224 -7.40 -4.87 13.51
CA ALA A 224 -7.02 -6.22 13.11
C ALA A 224 -7.09 -7.15 14.33
N SER A 225 -7.81 -8.27 14.22
CA SER A 225 -7.83 -9.27 15.29
C SER A 225 -8.19 -10.66 14.80
N ASP A 226 -7.42 -11.62 15.27
CA ASP A 226 -7.73 -13.05 15.32
C ASP A 226 -8.09 -13.49 16.77
N GLN A 227 -8.08 -12.57 17.74
CA GLN A 227 -8.14 -12.81 19.19
C GLN A 227 -9.19 -11.92 19.90
N SER A 228 -9.23 -11.96 21.24
CA SER A 228 -10.18 -11.21 22.06
C SER A 228 -9.93 -9.69 22.09
N GLU A 229 -8.68 -9.24 21.88
CA GLU A 229 -8.34 -7.82 21.86
C GLU A 229 -7.82 -7.39 20.47
N PRO A 230 -8.52 -6.48 19.76
CA PRO A 230 -8.09 -6.02 18.46
C PRO A 230 -6.96 -5.00 18.54
N ILE A 231 -5.98 -5.12 17.64
CA ILE A 231 -4.98 -4.07 17.43
C ILE A 231 -5.64 -2.97 16.60
N ILE A 232 -5.77 -1.78 17.19
CA ILE A 232 -6.34 -0.61 16.53
C ILE A 232 -5.21 0.32 16.10
N CYS A 233 -5.22 0.74 14.85
CA CYS A 233 -4.26 1.68 14.30
C CYS A 233 -4.97 2.73 13.46
N ASP A 234 -4.44 3.96 13.48
CA ASP A 234 -4.92 5.01 12.58
C ASP A 234 -4.59 4.62 11.13
N LEU A 235 -5.52 4.85 10.21
CA LEU A 235 -5.35 4.41 8.83
C LEU A 235 -4.19 5.16 8.14
N ASP A 236 -3.99 6.44 8.48
CA ASP A 236 -2.85 7.22 7.99
C ASP A 236 -1.51 6.62 8.40
N LEU A 237 -1.39 6.07 9.61
CA LEU A 237 -0.20 5.38 10.06
C LEU A 237 0.04 4.10 9.24
N LEU A 238 -1.01 3.31 8.99
CA LEU A 238 -0.94 2.06 8.23
C LEU A 238 -0.59 2.26 6.76
N LEU A 239 -1.02 3.39 6.17
CA LEU A 239 -0.71 3.74 4.79
C LEU A 239 0.71 4.27 4.60
N MET A 240 1.35 4.75 5.68
CA MET A 240 2.67 5.36 5.65
C MET A 240 2.81 6.41 4.52
N PRO A 241 1.94 7.44 4.49
CA PRO A 241 1.95 8.44 3.43
C PRO A 241 3.21 9.29 3.51
N SER A 242 3.77 9.57 2.34
CA SER A 242 4.82 10.56 2.12
C SER A 242 4.35 11.59 1.11
N ALA A 243 4.83 12.82 1.28
CA ALA A 243 4.79 13.85 0.24
C ALA A 243 6.07 13.76 -0.59
N LYS A 244 6.07 14.41 -1.75
CA LYS A 244 7.12 14.43 -2.80
C LYS A 244 8.58 14.55 -2.31
N ASP A 245 8.82 15.05 -1.09
CA ASP A 245 10.15 15.35 -0.57
C ASP A 245 10.56 14.53 0.69
N GLU A 246 9.70 13.62 1.22
CA GLU A 246 9.89 13.05 2.57
C GLU A 246 10.32 11.57 2.67
N GLY A 247 10.76 10.93 1.58
CA GLY A 247 11.73 9.83 1.69
C GLY A 247 11.35 8.46 1.12
N ALA A 248 12.39 7.63 0.99
CA ALA A 248 12.45 6.34 0.29
C ALA A 248 11.71 5.17 0.99
N GLN A 249 10.76 5.43 1.89
CA GLN A 249 10.02 4.38 2.62
C GLN A 249 8.57 4.79 2.92
N SER A 250 7.87 5.27 1.90
CA SER A 250 6.41 5.41 1.94
C SER A 250 5.72 4.13 1.48
N GLY A 251 4.58 3.82 2.10
CA GLY A 251 3.61 2.91 1.51
C GLY A 251 2.89 3.54 0.32
N ILE A 252 2.47 4.79 0.50
CA ILE A 252 1.86 5.59 -0.56
C ILE A 252 2.55 6.93 -0.74
N LEU A 253 2.61 7.37 -1.99
CA LEU A 253 2.98 8.73 -2.34
C LEU A 253 1.72 9.53 -2.66
N ILE A 254 1.58 10.71 -2.07
CA ILE A 254 0.45 11.60 -2.35
C ILE A 254 0.95 12.80 -3.14
N SER A 255 0.47 12.97 -4.37
CA SER A 255 0.76 14.12 -5.21
C SER A 255 -0.47 15.01 -5.38
N SER A 256 -0.21 16.29 -5.65
CA SER A 256 -1.26 17.23 -6.00
C SER A 256 -1.73 17.01 -7.44
N GLN A 257 -2.92 17.52 -7.75
CA GLN A 257 -3.51 17.49 -9.09
C GLN A 257 -2.80 18.38 -10.11
N ARG A 258 -1.72 19.07 -9.73
CA ARG A 258 -1.00 19.97 -10.64
C ARG A 258 -0.06 19.15 -11.54
N PRO A 259 -0.09 19.35 -12.87
CA PRO A 259 0.78 18.62 -13.81
C PRO A 259 2.26 18.60 -13.41
N SER A 260 2.80 19.75 -12.99
CA SER A 260 4.21 19.91 -12.57
C SER A 260 4.59 19.10 -11.33
N HIS A 261 3.60 18.58 -10.60
CA HIS A 261 3.80 17.80 -9.38
C HIS A 261 3.63 16.29 -9.63
N ILE A 262 3.06 15.87 -10.75
CA ILE A 262 2.85 14.47 -11.10
C ILE A 262 4.21 13.84 -11.44
N ILE A 263 4.62 12.87 -10.63
CA ILE A 263 5.92 12.21 -10.78
C ILE A 263 5.77 11.08 -11.79
N GLY A 264 6.71 11.00 -12.73
CA GLY A 264 6.84 9.87 -13.66
C GLY A 264 7.46 8.62 -13.03
N GLU A 265 7.34 8.43 -11.71
CA GLU A 265 7.84 7.23 -11.04
C GLU A 265 7.03 6.01 -11.50
N ASN A 266 7.73 4.93 -11.83
CA ASN A 266 7.13 3.66 -12.20
C ASN A 266 6.56 2.97 -10.95
N MET A 267 5.39 3.43 -10.50
CA MET A 267 4.66 2.80 -9.42
C MET A 267 3.71 1.72 -9.98
N PRO A 268 3.44 0.64 -9.23
CA PRO A 268 2.53 -0.41 -9.67
C PRO A 268 1.09 0.08 -9.90
N LEU A 269 0.63 1.04 -9.08
CA LEU A 269 -0.73 1.56 -9.11
C LEU A 269 -0.74 3.09 -8.93
N ALA A 270 -1.55 3.77 -9.74
CA ALA A 270 -1.99 5.14 -9.48
C ALA A 270 -3.49 5.18 -9.18
N ILE A 271 -3.91 6.04 -8.25
CA ILE A 271 -5.31 6.33 -7.93
C ILE A 271 -5.58 7.80 -8.22
N LEU A 272 -6.49 8.06 -9.16
CA LEU A 272 -6.91 9.40 -9.57
C LEU A 272 -8.19 9.74 -8.85
N GLU A 273 -8.14 10.66 -7.90
CA GLU A 273 -9.29 11.04 -7.12
C GLU A 273 -9.95 12.29 -7.71
N GLY A 274 -11.07 12.09 -8.40
CA GLY A 274 -11.89 13.15 -9.01
C GLY A 274 -11.50 13.61 -10.42
N PRO A 275 -12.32 14.48 -11.02
CA PRO A 275 -12.20 14.92 -12.42
C PRO A 275 -10.88 15.67 -12.70
N GLU A 276 -10.43 16.50 -11.77
CA GLU A 276 -9.17 17.25 -11.94
C GLU A 276 -7.94 16.32 -12.00
N SER A 277 -7.96 15.21 -11.26
CA SER A 277 -6.93 14.18 -11.32
C SER A 277 -7.00 13.41 -12.64
N LEU A 278 -8.22 13.10 -13.11
CA LEU A 278 -8.48 12.40 -14.37
C LEU A 278 -7.94 13.16 -15.57
N LYS A 279 -8.06 14.50 -15.64
CA LYS A 279 -7.52 15.31 -16.74
C LYS A 279 -6.03 15.09 -17.01
N ASN A 280 -5.28 14.65 -16.01
CA ASN A 280 -3.84 14.47 -16.08
C ASN A 280 -3.40 13.00 -16.24
N TRP A 281 -4.32 12.09 -16.57
CA TRP A 281 -4.04 10.64 -16.63
C TRP A 281 -2.88 10.27 -17.56
N GLU A 282 -2.68 11.02 -18.65
CA GLU A 282 -1.62 10.80 -19.65
C GLU A 282 -0.21 11.01 -19.08
N LEU A 283 -0.06 11.87 -18.08
CA LEU A 283 1.22 12.16 -17.44
C LEU A 283 1.69 11.04 -16.51
N ILE A 284 0.79 10.12 -16.19
CA ILE A 284 1.01 9.06 -15.23
C ILE A 284 1.59 7.88 -15.97
N ARG A 285 2.69 7.31 -15.45
CA ARG A 285 3.42 6.20 -16.09
C ARG A 285 3.26 4.85 -15.37
N THR A 286 2.26 4.74 -14.51
CA THR A 286 1.99 3.50 -13.77
C THR A 286 1.36 2.43 -14.65
N GLN A 287 1.64 1.16 -14.33
CA GLN A 287 1.05 0.02 -15.02
C GLN A 287 -0.46 -0.02 -14.83
N ASN A 288 -0.94 0.16 -13.59
CA ASN A 288 -2.37 0.16 -13.34
C ASN A 288 -2.84 1.55 -12.89
N ILE A 289 -4.03 1.95 -13.33
CA ILE A 289 -4.71 3.18 -12.90
C ILE A 289 -6.10 2.85 -12.39
N MET A 290 -6.40 3.31 -11.18
CA MET A 290 -7.74 3.38 -10.66
C MET A 290 -8.25 4.82 -10.71
N ILE A 291 -9.46 5.03 -11.20
CA ILE A 291 -10.11 6.35 -11.29
C ILE A 291 -11.31 6.32 -10.35
N LEU A 292 -11.33 7.22 -9.38
CA LEU A 292 -12.40 7.35 -8.39
C LEU A 292 -13.19 8.63 -8.67
N MET A 293 -14.41 8.47 -9.14
CA MET A 293 -15.33 9.56 -9.43
C MET A 293 -16.49 9.57 -8.44
N ASP A 294 -16.91 10.76 -8.05
CA ASP A 294 -18.17 10.94 -7.33
C ASP A 294 -19.30 11.05 -8.38
N GLN A 295 -20.45 10.43 -8.13
CA GLN A 295 -21.62 10.52 -9.01
C GLN A 295 -22.02 11.96 -9.30
N ALA A 296 -21.89 12.87 -8.32
CA ALA A 296 -22.23 14.27 -8.48
C ALA A 296 -21.22 15.06 -9.34
N GLU A 297 -20.04 14.51 -9.58
CA GLU A 297 -18.96 15.17 -10.32
C GLU A 297 -18.71 14.58 -11.70
N TYR A 298 -19.48 13.56 -12.07
CA TYR A 298 -19.41 12.96 -13.40
C TYR A 298 -20.10 13.87 -14.42
N ASP A 299 -19.30 14.70 -15.07
CA ASP A 299 -19.73 15.67 -16.09
C ASP A 299 -19.38 15.22 -17.52
N GLU A 300 -19.82 16.00 -18.51
CA GLU A 300 -19.56 15.69 -19.94
C GLU A 300 -18.06 15.68 -20.28
N ASN A 301 -17.24 16.44 -19.56
CA ASN A 301 -15.79 16.43 -19.76
C ASN A 301 -15.17 15.10 -19.29
N SER A 302 -15.52 14.67 -18.08
CA SER A 302 -15.09 13.37 -17.53
C SER A 302 -15.53 12.22 -18.43
N LYS A 303 -16.78 12.27 -18.90
CA LYS A 303 -17.35 11.33 -19.86
C LYS A 303 -16.58 11.33 -21.19
N GLY A 304 -16.22 12.50 -21.72
CA GLY A 304 -15.41 12.61 -22.94
C GLY A 304 -14.04 11.96 -22.80
N ILE A 305 -13.35 12.19 -21.67
CA ILE A 305 -12.05 11.55 -21.39
C ILE A 305 -12.20 10.03 -21.30
N LEU A 306 -13.21 9.54 -20.58
CA LEU A 306 -13.45 8.10 -20.44
C LEU A 306 -13.90 7.45 -21.76
N ALA A 307 -14.67 8.14 -22.60
CA ALA A 307 -15.05 7.67 -23.92
C ALA A 307 -13.81 7.52 -24.82
N ASN A 308 -12.89 8.49 -24.78
CA ASN A 308 -11.63 8.41 -25.51
C ASN A 308 -10.77 7.22 -25.02
N LEU A 309 -10.66 7.02 -23.71
CA LEU A 309 -9.95 5.89 -23.13
C LEU A 309 -10.54 4.54 -23.53
N THR A 310 -11.87 4.42 -23.51
CA THR A 310 -12.56 3.17 -23.85
C THR A 310 -12.58 2.87 -25.34
N SER A 311 -12.40 3.88 -26.21
CA SER A 311 -12.35 3.70 -27.68
C SER A 311 -11.17 2.84 -28.17
N VAL A 312 -10.10 2.75 -27.37
CA VAL A 312 -8.88 2.01 -27.69
C VAL A 312 -8.66 0.79 -26.77
N ARG A 313 -9.71 0.35 -26.08
CA ARG A 313 -9.64 -0.78 -25.13
C ARG A 313 -9.39 -2.12 -25.82
N ASN A 314 -8.64 -2.99 -25.14
CA ASN A 314 -8.45 -4.38 -25.51
C ASN A 314 -8.76 -5.28 -24.30
N ASP A 315 -10.02 -5.66 -24.16
CA ASP A 315 -10.51 -6.42 -23.00
C ASP A 315 -9.94 -7.85 -22.94
N ALA A 316 -9.38 -8.37 -24.04
CA ALA A 316 -8.73 -9.69 -24.07
C ALA A 316 -7.42 -9.71 -23.26
N LEU A 317 -6.84 -8.55 -22.96
CA LEU A 317 -5.63 -8.40 -22.14
C LEU A 317 -5.93 -8.33 -20.64
N LEU A 318 -7.21 -8.22 -20.25
CA LEU A 318 -7.61 -8.09 -18.86
C LEU A 318 -7.50 -9.45 -18.15
N PRO A 319 -6.67 -9.60 -17.12
CA PRO A 319 -6.66 -10.81 -16.32
C PRO A 319 -7.99 -10.94 -15.59
N MET A 320 -8.73 -12.03 -15.82
CA MET A 320 -10.01 -12.24 -15.14
C MET A 320 -9.77 -12.56 -13.65
N PRO A 321 -10.41 -11.83 -12.72
CA PRO A 321 -10.28 -12.14 -11.30
C PRO A 321 -11.00 -13.45 -10.96
N GLU A 322 -10.32 -14.43 -10.38
CA GLU A 322 -10.97 -15.65 -9.89
C GLU A 322 -11.77 -15.38 -8.60
N GLY A 323 -12.97 -15.95 -8.49
CA GLY A 323 -13.73 -16.02 -7.23
C GLY A 323 -14.38 -14.71 -6.77
N ILE A 324 -14.64 -13.77 -7.68
CA ILE A 324 -15.13 -12.42 -7.33
C ILE A 324 -16.58 -12.21 -7.75
N PRO A 325 -17.41 -11.56 -6.92
CA PRO A 325 -18.79 -11.27 -7.28
C PRO A 325 -18.89 -10.46 -8.57
N LEU A 326 -19.80 -10.87 -9.46
CA LEU A 326 -20.00 -10.25 -10.78
C LEU A 326 -20.54 -8.82 -10.70
N GLN A 327 -21.10 -8.40 -9.57
CA GLN A 327 -21.74 -7.10 -9.40
C GLN A 327 -21.13 -6.34 -8.22
N PRO A 328 -20.71 -5.08 -8.40
CA PRO A 328 -20.24 -4.24 -7.31
C PRO A 328 -21.37 -3.97 -6.28
N PRO A 329 -21.03 -3.53 -5.06
CA PRO A 329 -22.03 -3.17 -4.05
C PRO A 329 -23.03 -2.11 -4.55
N PRO A 330 -24.27 -2.08 -4.02
CA PRO A 330 -25.29 -1.12 -4.44
C PRO A 330 -24.79 0.33 -4.39
N GLY A 331 -25.06 1.09 -5.45
CA GLY A 331 -24.65 2.48 -5.59
C GLY A 331 -23.24 2.69 -6.13
N ILE A 332 -22.43 1.64 -6.27
CA ILE A 332 -21.14 1.73 -6.96
C ILE A 332 -21.30 1.20 -8.38
N GLU A 333 -20.84 1.97 -9.36
CA GLU A 333 -20.65 1.47 -10.73
C GLU A 333 -19.17 1.24 -10.98
N MET A 334 -18.85 0.17 -11.70
CA MET A 334 -17.49 -0.22 -12.01
C MET A 334 -17.35 -0.50 -13.50
N MET A 335 -16.30 0.03 -14.09
CA MET A 335 -15.85 -0.29 -15.43
C MET A 335 -14.37 -0.67 -15.37
N MET A 336 -14.01 -1.77 -16.00
CA MET A 336 -12.63 -2.24 -16.10
C MET A 336 -12.27 -2.48 -17.56
N PHE A 337 -11.07 -2.10 -17.94
CA PHE A 337 -10.57 -2.33 -19.29
C PHE A 337 -9.03 -2.29 -19.28
N ALA A 338 -8.43 -2.82 -20.33
CA ALA A 338 -6.99 -2.81 -20.51
C ALA A 338 -6.61 -2.08 -21.80
N LEU A 339 -5.46 -1.41 -21.79
CA LEU A 339 -4.81 -0.83 -22.96
C LEU A 339 -3.47 -1.54 -23.16
N GLU A 340 -3.01 -1.65 -24.41
CA GLU A 340 -1.61 -1.96 -24.66
C GLU A 340 -0.75 -0.80 -24.16
N ALA A 341 0.26 -1.10 -23.35
CA ALA A 341 1.20 -0.08 -22.94
C ALA A 341 1.98 0.35 -24.17
N ARG A 342 1.79 1.59 -24.62
CA ARG A 342 2.67 2.18 -25.64
C ARG A 342 4.09 2.15 -25.09
N GLU A 343 5.05 1.66 -25.87
CA GLU A 343 6.47 1.85 -25.56
C GLU A 343 6.70 3.36 -25.46
N VAL A 344 7.02 3.86 -24.26
CA VAL A 344 7.36 5.26 -24.01
C VAL A 344 8.86 5.41 -23.97
#